data_AF-A0A958YLW6-F1
#
_entry.id   AF-A0A958YLW6-F1
#
_cell.length_a   1.000
_cell.length_b   1.000
_cell.length_c   1.000
_cell.angle_alpha   90.00
_cell.angle_beta   90.00
_cell.angle_gamma   90.00
#
_symmetry.space_group_name_H-M   'P 1'
#
loop_
_entity.id
_entity.type
_entity.pdbx_description
1 polymer ?
#
loop_
_entity_poly.entity_id
_entity_poly.type
_entity_poly.pdbx_seq_one_letter_code
_entity_poly.pdbx_strand_id
1 'polypeptide(L)'
;MARVNDTYLYEEDIKGLVAEGTSPEDSALVVNSFITRWATQLLLIDGSERNLPEKKQDEFNKLVEQYKKDLFTKAYLEALVKKTMDTVVTAMQAREVYDANKETFKLNEELIKFRYIQLPLNAVNKDDIEKRFRRYNDRDKRFLDSISVQFKSYSLKDSVWIKASHAIEKIAVINADNKKELLKKSNFIQLKDS
;
A
#
# COMPACT_ATOMS: atom_id res chain seq x y z
N MET A 1 10.84 5.48 46.36
CA MET A 1 9.41 5.21 46.56
C MET A 1 8.67 6.53 46.70
N ALA A 2 7.62 6.74 45.90
CA ALA A 2 6.73 7.90 46.01
C ALA A 2 5.30 7.42 46.29
N ARG A 3 4.45 8.27 46.86
CA ARG A 3 3.06 7.92 47.25
C ARG A 3 2.13 9.09 46.98
N VAL A 4 0.96 8.81 46.42
CA VAL A 4 -0.18 9.74 46.35
C VAL A 4 -1.42 9.01 46.82
N ASN A 5 -2.06 9.49 47.88
CA ASN A 5 -3.17 8.82 48.57
C ASN A 5 -2.82 7.37 48.91
N ASP A 6 -3.50 6.37 48.35
CA ASP A 6 -3.22 4.95 48.59
C ASP A 6 -2.42 4.27 47.46
N THR A 7 -2.01 5.04 46.45
CA THR A 7 -1.23 4.57 45.32
C THR A 7 0.26 4.81 45.57
N TYR A 8 1.05 3.77 45.32
CA TYR A 8 2.51 3.78 45.49
C TYR A 8 3.21 3.64 44.14
N LEU A 9 4.35 4.32 44.01
CA LEU A 9 5.28 4.19 42.91
C LEU A 9 6.60 3.62 43.43
N TYR A 10 6.95 2.45 42.93
CA TYR A 10 8.14 1.69 43.30
C TYR A 10 9.29 1.93 42.33
N GLU A 11 10.49 1.50 42.71
CA GLU A 11 11.68 1.62 41.87
C GLU A 11 11.57 0.79 40.58
N GLU A 12 10.85 -0.32 40.62
CA GLU A 12 10.58 -1.14 39.45
C GLU A 12 9.73 -0.42 38.39
N ASP A 13 8.83 0.49 38.80
CA ASP A 13 7.96 1.25 37.89
C ASP A 13 8.73 2.30 37.08
N ILE A 14 9.91 2.69 37.55
CA ILE A 14 10.81 3.65 36.89
C ILE A 14 11.97 2.95 36.17
N LYS A 15 12.01 1.61 36.19
CA LYS A 15 13.07 0.83 35.54
C LYS A 15 12.98 0.99 34.02
N GLY A 16 14.08 1.39 33.40
CA GLY A 16 14.16 1.64 31.95
C GLY A 16 13.71 3.04 31.52
N LEU A 17 13.36 3.92 32.46
CA LEU A 17 13.05 5.32 32.17
C LEU A 17 14.30 6.14 31.77
N VAL A 18 15.46 5.77 32.32
CA VAL A 18 16.74 6.45 32.10
C VAL A 18 17.59 5.64 31.13
N ALA A 19 18.10 6.29 30.07
CA ALA A 19 18.98 5.64 29.09
C ALA A 19 20.38 5.38 29.67
N GLU A 20 21.05 4.32 29.19
CA GLU A 20 22.44 4.03 29.57
C GLU A 20 23.37 5.18 29.17
N GLY A 21 24.27 5.57 30.08
CA GLY A 21 25.21 6.68 29.88
C GLY A 21 24.69 8.07 30.27
N THR A 22 23.45 8.18 30.79
CA THR A 22 22.93 9.43 31.35
C THR A 22 23.68 9.82 32.63
N SER A 23 24.02 11.10 32.80
CA SER A 23 24.69 11.59 34.00
C SER A 23 23.82 11.39 35.27
N PRO A 24 24.42 11.29 36.47
CA PRO A 24 23.65 11.24 37.72
C PRO A 24 22.69 12.41 37.89
N GLU A 25 23.10 13.62 37.48
CA GLU A 25 22.30 14.84 37.58
C GLU A 25 21.09 14.80 36.63
N ASP A 26 21.32 14.44 35.37
CA ASP A 26 20.26 14.38 34.36
C ASP A 26 19.29 13.22 34.64
N SER A 27 19.80 12.07 35.10
CA SER A 27 18.97 10.93 35.46
C SER A 27 18.06 11.24 36.64
N ALA A 28 18.56 11.96 37.65
CA ALA A 28 17.75 12.44 38.77
C ALA A 28 16.63 13.39 38.30
N LEU A 29 16.92 14.30 37.36
CA LEU A 29 15.92 15.19 36.78
C LEU A 29 14.84 14.43 36.00
N VAL A 30 15.22 13.43 35.19
CA VAL A 30 14.28 12.59 34.42
C VAL A 30 13.33 11.84 35.35
N VAL A 31 13.89 11.18 36.37
CA VAL A 31 13.09 10.43 37.35
C VAL A 31 12.17 11.37 38.13
N ASN A 32 12.67 12.52 38.60
CA ASN A 32 11.86 13.47 39.36
C ASN A 32 10.74 14.08 38.51
N SER A 33 11.00 14.38 37.23
CA SER A 33 9.98 14.85 36.29
C SER A 33 8.88 13.80 36.09
N PHE A 34 9.25 12.53 35.95
CA PHE A 34 8.29 11.44 35.84
C PHE A 34 7.44 11.30 37.11
N ILE A 35 8.05 11.27 38.29
CA ILE A 35 7.35 11.20 39.58
C ILE A 35 6.39 12.36 39.73
N THR A 36 6.83 13.58 39.40
CA THR A 36 6.00 14.79 39.48
C THR A 36 4.78 14.70 38.55
N ARG A 37 4.98 14.26 37.31
CA ARG A 37 3.89 14.10 36.34
C ARG A 37 2.91 13.01 36.78
N TRP A 38 3.41 11.87 37.22
CA TRP A 38 2.61 10.77 37.77
C TRP A 38 1.76 11.24 38.95
N ALA A 39 2.37 11.93 39.92
CA ALA A 39 1.66 12.42 41.09
C ALA A 39 0.61 13.48 40.72
N THR A 40 0.96 14.39 39.80
CA THR A 40 0.05 15.42 39.31
C THR A 40 -1.16 14.81 38.60
N GLN A 41 -0.96 13.79 37.77
CA GLN A 41 -2.05 13.07 37.12
C GLN A 41 -3.00 12.43 38.15
N LEU A 42 -2.48 11.76 39.17
CA LEU A 42 -3.30 11.16 40.22
C LEU A 42 -4.10 12.20 41.00
N LEU A 43 -3.47 13.32 41.36
CA LEU A 43 -4.16 14.42 42.05
C LEU A 43 -5.24 15.09 41.18
N LEU A 44 -5.02 15.20 39.87
CA LEU A 44 -6.01 15.72 38.93
C LEU A 44 -7.20 14.77 38.80
N ILE A 45 -6.97 13.45 38.74
CA ILE A 45 -8.03 12.45 38.69
C ILE A 45 -8.85 12.49 39.98
N ASP A 46 -8.21 12.44 41.15
CA ASP A 46 -8.87 12.52 42.45
C ASP A 46 -9.65 13.85 42.60
N GLY A 47 -9.08 14.96 42.13
CA GLY A 47 -9.79 16.23 42.04
C GLY A 47 -10.99 16.17 41.10
N SER A 48 -10.89 15.48 39.96
CA SER A 48 -11.98 15.35 39.00
C SER A 48 -13.15 14.52 39.55
N GLU A 49 -12.87 13.44 40.27
CA GLU A 49 -13.88 12.56 40.87
C GLU A 49 -14.66 13.28 41.98
N ARG A 50 -14.00 14.18 42.73
CA ARG A 50 -14.66 14.97 43.78
C ARG A 50 -15.48 16.15 43.26
N ASN A 51 -15.09 16.73 42.12
CA ASN A 51 -15.63 18.02 41.66
C ASN A 51 -16.50 17.95 40.40
N LEU A 52 -16.43 16.86 39.61
CA LEU A 52 -17.28 16.73 38.42
C LEU A 52 -18.72 16.37 38.82
N PRO A 53 -19.75 16.86 38.10
CA PRO A 53 -21.13 16.44 38.31
C PRO A 53 -21.29 14.93 38.13
N GLU A 54 -22.07 14.28 38.99
CA GLU A 54 -22.32 12.83 38.99
C GLU A 54 -22.70 12.30 37.60
N LYS A 55 -23.61 12.99 36.90
CA LYS A 55 -24.01 12.65 35.53
C LYS A 55 -22.82 12.51 34.57
N LYS A 56 -21.82 13.39 34.67
CA LYS A 56 -20.65 13.38 33.79
C LYS A 56 -19.68 12.26 34.19
N GLN A 57 -19.57 11.96 35.49
CA GLN A 57 -18.81 10.81 35.97
C GLN A 57 -19.42 9.50 35.46
N ASP A 58 -20.75 9.37 35.52
CA ASP A 58 -21.48 8.21 35.01
C ASP A 58 -21.30 8.03 33.50
N GLU A 59 -21.31 9.11 32.72
CA GLU A 59 -21.04 9.08 31.29
C GLU A 59 -19.63 8.52 31.01
N PHE A 60 -18.61 8.98 31.72
CA PHE A 60 -17.24 8.47 31.57
C PHE A 60 -17.09 7.02 32.05
N ASN A 61 -17.69 6.66 33.18
CA ASN A 61 -17.64 5.29 33.70
C ASN A 61 -18.27 4.29 32.73
N LYS A 62 -19.38 4.67 32.07
CA LYS A 62 -19.98 3.85 31.00
C LYS A 62 -19.04 3.67 29.82
N LEU A 63 -18.32 4.71 29.41
CA LEU A 63 -17.35 4.61 28.31
C LEU A 63 -16.16 3.71 28.68
N VAL A 64 -15.63 3.83 29.90
CA VAL A 64 -14.54 2.98 30.39
C VAL A 64 -14.96 1.51 30.44
N GLU A 65 -16.14 1.23 30.98
CA GLU A 65 -16.66 -0.14 31.04
C GLU A 65 -16.97 -0.73 29.66
N GLN A 66 -17.46 0.09 28.72
CA GLN A 66 -17.63 -0.35 27.33
C GLN A 66 -16.28 -0.68 26.69
N TYR A 67 -15.30 0.21 26.82
CA TYR A 67 -13.97 0.01 26.25
C TYR A 67 -13.28 -1.23 26.82
N LYS A 68 -13.42 -1.47 28.13
CA LYS A 68 -12.95 -2.68 28.79
C LYS A 68 -13.58 -3.94 28.20
N LYS A 69 -14.91 -3.97 28.05
CA LYS A 69 -15.62 -5.10 27.41
C LYS A 69 -15.13 -5.36 25.99
N ASP A 70 -14.93 -4.30 25.20
CA ASP A 70 -14.45 -4.40 23.83
C ASP A 70 -13.03 -4.99 23.76
N LEU A 71 -12.13 -4.52 24.62
CA LEU A 71 -10.76 -5.03 24.73
C LEU A 71 -10.73 -6.52 25.06
N PHE A 72 -11.46 -6.95 26.10
CA PHE A 72 -11.48 -8.35 26.52
C PHE A 72 -12.16 -9.25 25.48
N THR A 73 -13.25 -8.79 24.88
CA THR A 73 -13.96 -9.55 23.83
C THR A 73 -13.05 -9.75 22.63
N LYS A 74 -12.37 -8.68 22.17
CA LYS A 74 -11.42 -8.78 21.05
C LYS A 74 -10.28 -9.74 21.36
N ALA A 75 -9.63 -9.59 22.52
CA ALA A 75 -8.53 -10.46 22.91
C ALA A 75 -8.95 -11.94 22.98
N TYR A 76 -10.15 -12.21 23.49
CA TYR A 76 -10.69 -13.57 23.56
C TYR A 76 -11.02 -14.14 22.17
N LEU A 77 -11.65 -13.35 21.29
CA LEU A 77 -11.92 -13.76 19.90
C LEU A 77 -10.63 -14.05 19.14
N GLU A 78 -9.61 -13.20 19.28
CA GLU A 78 -8.29 -13.44 18.67
C GLU A 78 -7.65 -14.73 19.18
N ALA A 79 -7.73 -14.99 20.50
CA ALA A 79 -7.21 -16.22 21.09
C ALA A 79 -7.98 -17.46 20.59
N LEU A 80 -9.31 -17.37 20.45
CA LEU A 80 -10.13 -18.44 19.88
C LEU A 80 -9.76 -18.72 18.43
N VAL A 81 -9.68 -17.69 17.59
CA VAL A 81 -9.29 -17.84 16.17
C VAL A 81 -7.91 -18.48 16.06
N LYS A 82 -6.93 -18.02 16.85
CA LYS A 82 -5.57 -18.62 16.87
C LYS A 82 -5.57 -20.09 17.32
N LYS A 83 -6.50 -20.48 18.20
CA LYS A 83 -6.62 -21.85 18.69
C LYS A 83 -7.37 -22.77 17.71
N THR A 84 -8.33 -22.24 16.94
CA THR A 84 -9.18 -23.03 16.06
C THR A 84 -8.74 -23.05 14.60
N MET A 85 -7.89 -22.09 14.16
CA MET A 85 -7.31 -22.13 12.83
C MET A 85 -6.07 -23.05 12.80
N ASP A 86 -6.24 -24.22 12.21
CA ASP A 86 -5.17 -24.75 11.37
C ASP A 86 -5.00 -23.76 10.19
N THR A 87 -3.99 -22.90 10.28
CA THR A 87 -3.75 -21.84 9.28
C THR A 87 -3.15 -22.40 7.98
N VAL A 88 -2.88 -23.71 7.93
CA VAL A 88 -2.32 -24.37 6.76
C VAL A 88 -3.43 -24.56 5.72
N VAL A 89 -3.54 -23.59 4.81
CA VAL A 89 -4.35 -23.75 3.60
C VAL A 89 -3.63 -24.72 2.67
N THR A 90 -4.23 -25.88 2.42
CA THR A 90 -3.67 -26.84 1.47
C THR A 90 -3.82 -26.34 0.03
N ALA A 91 -2.93 -26.77 -0.87
CA ALA A 91 -3.05 -26.45 -2.30
C ALA A 91 -4.40 -26.91 -2.90
N MET A 92 -4.97 -27.99 -2.37
CA MET A 92 -6.28 -28.51 -2.77
C MET A 92 -7.42 -27.55 -2.39
N GLN A 93 -7.47 -27.10 -1.13
CA GLN A 93 -8.47 -26.13 -0.67
C GLN A 93 -8.35 -24.79 -1.42
N ALA A 94 -7.12 -24.31 -1.65
CA ALA A 94 -6.89 -23.11 -2.45
C ALA A 94 -7.41 -23.30 -3.89
N ARG A 95 -7.22 -24.49 -4.47
CA ARG A 95 -7.69 -24.81 -5.81
C ARG A 95 -9.22 -24.87 -5.88
N GLU A 96 -9.87 -25.50 -4.90
CA GLU A 96 -11.34 -25.57 -4.82
C GLU A 96 -11.97 -24.18 -4.72
N VAL A 97 -11.43 -23.31 -3.87
CA VAL A 97 -11.90 -21.92 -3.75
C VAL A 97 -11.68 -21.16 -5.05
N TYR A 98 -10.50 -21.28 -5.67
CA TYR A 98 -10.23 -20.65 -6.96
C TYR A 98 -11.21 -21.12 -8.04
N ASP A 99 -11.42 -22.43 -8.16
CA ASP A 99 -12.30 -23.01 -9.17
C ASP A 99 -13.77 -22.64 -8.95
N ALA A 100 -14.23 -22.55 -7.70
CA ALA A 100 -15.59 -22.11 -7.35
C ALA A 100 -15.83 -20.60 -7.58
N ASN A 101 -14.78 -19.78 -7.55
CA ASN A 101 -14.88 -18.31 -7.61
C ASN A 101 -14.17 -17.71 -8.84
N LYS A 102 -13.97 -18.48 -9.92
CA LYS A 102 -13.23 -18.03 -11.12
C LYS A 102 -13.70 -16.69 -11.68
N GLU A 103 -15.00 -16.43 -11.66
CA GLU A 103 -15.58 -15.18 -12.15
C GLU A 103 -15.09 -13.96 -11.38
N THR A 104 -14.86 -14.08 -10.06
CA THR A 104 -14.31 -13.00 -9.22
C THR A 104 -12.84 -12.71 -9.54
N PHE A 105 -12.12 -13.69 -10.09
CA PHE A 105 -10.72 -13.53 -10.49
C PHE A 105 -10.54 -13.11 -11.94
N LYS A 106 -11.62 -12.93 -12.71
CA LYS A 106 -11.53 -12.38 -14.06
C LYS A 106 -11.09 -10.92 -13.99
N LEU A 107 -10.10 -10.58 -14.80
CA LEU A 107 -9.66 -9.21 -14.95
C LEU A 107 -10.75 -8.41 -15.68
N ASN A 108 -11.27 -7.36 -15.05
CA ASN A 108 -12.27 -6.46 -15.64
C ASN A 108 -11.66 -5.39 -16.55
N GLU A 109 -10.47 -5.67 -17.13
CA GLU A 109 -9.73 -4.73 -17.96
C GLU A 109 -9.37 -5.37 -19.29
N GLU A 110 -9.47 -4.59 -20.36
CA GLU A 110 -9.02 -5.02 -21.68
C GLU A 110 -7.50 -4.98 -21.75
N LEU A 111 -6.92 -6.12 -22.14
CA LEU A 111 -5.49 -6.26 -22.38
C LEU A 111 -5.20 -6.30 -23.87
N ILE A 112 -4.10 -5.65 -24.26
CA ILE A 112 -3.61 -5.66 -25.63
C ILE A 112 -2.13 -6.02 -25.69
N LYS A 113 -1.75 -6.59 -26.82
CA LYS A 113 -0.36 -6.82 -27.24
C LYS A 113 -0.14 -6.04 -28.51
N PHE A 114 0.82 -5.12 -28.50
CA PHE A 114 1.15 -4.35 -29.69
C PHE A 114 2.60 -3.87 -29.62
N ARG A 115 3.10 -3.48 -30.78
CA ARG A 115 4.38 -2.78 -30.92
C ARG A 115 4.09 -1.39 -31.47
N TYR A 116 4.91 -0.42 -31.12
CA TYR A 116 4.85 0.91 -31.72
C TYR A 116 6.23 1.58 -31.74
N ILE A 117 6.39 2.52 -32.67
CA ILE A 117 7.53 3.44 -32.73
C ILE A 117 6.97 4.82 -33.04
N GLN A 118 7.33 5.82 -32.24
CA GLN A 118 7.10 7.23 -32.51
C GLN A 118 8.40 7.85 -33.01
N LEU A 119 8.36 8.36 -34.24
CA LEU A 119 9.50 8.98 -34.91
C LEU A 119 9.39 10.51 -34.90
N PRO A 120 10.51 11.26 -34.85
CA PRO A 120 10.50 12.69 -35.15
C PRO A 120 10.13 12.94 -36.63
N LEU A 121 9.59 14.12 -36.95
CA LEU A 121 9.16 14.46 -38.31
C LEU A 121 10.30 14.41 -39.34
N ASN A 122 11.53 14.68 -38.90
CA ASN A 122 12.76 14.67 -39.68
C ASN A 122 13.56 13.36 -39.53
N ALA A 123 12.92 12.25 -39.15
CA ALA A 123 13.59 10.96 -39.01
C ALA A 123 14.24 10.51 -40.33
N VAL A 124 15.55 10.29 -40.31
CA VAL A 124 16.30 9.70 -41.41
C VAL A 124 15.95 8.20 -41.49
N ASN A 125 15.91 7.63 -42.71
CA ASN A 125 15.65 6.21 -42.95
C ASN A 125 14.26 5.70 -42.49
N LYS A 126 13.24 6.57 -42.44
CA LYS A 126 11.86 6.19 -42.07
C LYS A 126 11.35 4.95 -42.82
N ASP A 127 11.63 4.86 -44.13
CA ASP A 127 11.16 3.74 -44.96
C ASP A 127 11.80 2.40 -44.60
N ASP A 128 13.08 2.39 -44.23
CA ASP A 128 13.78 1.17 -43.78
C ASP A 128 13.28 0.75 -42.40
N ILE A 129 13.08 1.72 -41.49
CA ILE A 129 12.50 1.48 -40.16
C ILE A 129 11.11 0.86 -40.29
N GLU A 130 10.25 1.40 -41.16
CA GLU A 130 8.90 0.89 -41.38
C GLU A 130 8.91 -0.56 -41.91
N LYS A 131 9.72 -0.83 -42.94
CA LYS A 131 9.83 -2.18 -43.54
C LYS A 131 10.27 -3.21 -42.49
N ARG A 132 11.28 -2.87 -41.69
CA ARG A 132 11.81 -3.75 -40.63
C ARG A 132 10.83 -3.93 -39.48
N PHE A 133 10.09 -2.87 -39.12
CA PHE A 133 9.07 -2.94 -38.10
C PHE A 133 7.89 -3.84 -38.49
N ARG A 134 7.51 -3.84 -39.78
CA ARG A 134 6.49 -4.75 -40.32
C ARG A 134 6.97 -6.19 -40.38
N ARG A 135 8.18 -6.43 -40.88
CA ARG A 135 8.76 -7.78 -41.04
C ARG A 135 9.13 -8.43 -39.69
N TYR A 136 9.73 -7.64 -38.80
CA TYR A 136 10.02 -7.96 -37.40
C TYR A 136 10.65 -9.34 -37.12
N ASN A 137 11.56 -9.78 -38.00
CA ASN A 137 12.35 -10.99 -37.74
C ASN A 137 13.50 -10.70 -36.76
N ASP A 138 14.27 -11.71 -36.34
CA ASP A 138 15.30 -11.53 -35.31
C ASP A 138 16.42 -10.55 -35.71
N ARG A 139 16.70 -10.40 -37.01
CA ARG A 139 17.64 -9.37 -37.50
C ARG A 139 17.03 -7.97 -37.36
N ASP A 140 15.76 -7.82 -37.67
CA ASP A 140 15.03 -6.55 -37.54
C ASP A 140 14.89 -6.14 -36.08
N LYS A 141 14.64 -7.09 -35.18
CA LYS A 141 14.60 -6.84 -33.72
C LYS A 141 15.90 -6.21 -33.25
N ARG A 142 17.04 -6.83 -33.56
CA ARG A 142 18.37 -6.32 -33.19
C ARG A 142 18.65 -4.96 -33.80
N PHE A 143 18.27 -4.77 -35.06
CA PHE A 143 18.46 -3.48 -35.74
C PHE A 143 17.63 -2.36 -35.09
N LEU A 144 16.32 -2.57 -34.93
CA LEU A 144 15.41 -1.58 -34.34
C LEU A 144 15.77 -1.25 -32.89
N ASP A 145 16.24 -2.24 -32.14
CA ASP A 145 16.77 -2.05 -30.79
C ASP A 145 18.04 -1.18 -30.79
N SER A 146 18.97 -1.43 -31.73
CA SER A 146 20.23 -0.68 -31.85
C SER A 146 20.05 0.81 -32.19
N ILE A 147 18.97 1.16 -32.89
CA ILE A 147 18.65 2.54 -33.27
C ILE A 147 17.59 3.18 -32.35
N SER A 148 17.18 2.47 -31.30
CA SER A 148 16.02 2.86 -30.49
C SER A 148 16.16 4.21 -29.78
N VAL A 149 17.39 4.66 -29.52
CA VAL A 149 17.72 5.99 -28.99
C VAL A 149 17.24 7.14 -29.88
N GLN A 150 17.03 6.88 -31.17
CA GLN A 150 16.56 7.89 -32.14
C GLN A 150 15.03 8.05 -32.11
N PHE A 151 14.32 7.16 -31.42
CA PHE A 151 12.86 7.19 -31.33
C PHE A 151 12.41 8.13 -30.22
N LYS A 152 11.36 8.91 -30.45
CA LYS A 152 10.75 9.77 -29.41
C LYS A 152 10.12 8.93 -28.30
N SER A 153 9.51 7.81 -28.67
CA SER A 153 8.84 6.86 -27.77
C SER A 153 8.66 5.54 -28.52
N TYR A 154 8.77 4.39 -27.85
CA TYR A 154 8.58 3.10 -28.50
C TYR A 154 8.24 1.98 -27.52
N SER A 155 7.62 0.92 -28.03
CA SER A 155 7.56 -0.40 -27.40
C SER A 155 7.69 -1.46 -28.48
N LEU A 156 8.77 -2.23 -28.42
CA LEU A 156 9.00 -3.34 -29.35
C LEU A 156 8.53 -4.68 -28.77
N LYS A 157 8.07 -4.74 -27.51
CA LYS A 157 7.68 -5.99 -26.84
C LYS A 157 6.31 -6.47 -27.34
N ASP A 158 6.29 -7.47 -28.23
CA ASP A 158 5.06 -8.09 -28.74
C ASP A 158 4.47 -9.19 -27.85
N SER A 159 5.24 -9.66 -26.88
CA SER A 159 4.88 -10.81 -26.05
C SER A 159 4.29 -10.42 -24.68
N VAL A 160 4.26 -9.13 -24.36
CA VAL A 160 3.80 -8.61 -23.07
C VAL A 160 2.40 -8.04 -23.20
N TRP A 161 1.48 -8.52 -22.35
CA TRP A 161 0.15 -7.92 -22.23
C TRP A 161 0.24 -6.64 -21.42
N ILE A 162 -0.35 -5.57 -21.93
CA ILE A 162 -0.50 -4.31 -21.19
C ILE A 162 -1.96 -3.87 -21.19
N LYS A 163 -2.34 -3.11 -20.16
CA LYS A 163 -3.67 -2.50 -20.08
C LYS A 163 -3.88 -1.58 -21.27
N ALA A 164 -5.04 -1.69 -21.92
CA ALA A 164 -5.34 -0.86 -23.07
C ALA A 164 -5.43 0.64 -22.71
N SER A 165 -5.79 0.98 -21.47
CA SER A 165 -5.75 2.35 -20.94
C SER A 165 -4.34 2.96 -20.98
N HIS A 166 -3.33 2.22 -20.52
CA HIS A 166 -1.94 2.66 -20.56
C HIS A 166 -1.43 2.90 -21.99
N ALA A 167 -1.97 2.17 -22.97
CA ALA A 167 -1.62 2.36 -24.37
C ALA A 167 -2.23 3.66 -24.94
N ILE A 168 -3.49 3.96 -24.59
CA ILE A 168 -4.19 5.20 -24.97
C ILE A 168 -3.46 6.43 -24.41
N GLU A 169 -3.03 6.39 -23.15
CA GLU A 169 -2.29 7.49 -22.53
C GLU A 169 -0.94 7.77 -23.22
N LYS A 170 -0.23 6.71 -23.61
CA LYS A 170 1.11 6.84 -24.24
C LYS A 170 1.05 7.16 -25.73
N ILE A 171 -0.05 6.86 -26.39
CA ILE A 171 -0.22 7.00 -27.83
C ILE A 171 -1.46 7.84 -28.06
N ALA A 172 -1.27 9.15 -28.04
CA ALA A 172 -2.34 10.15 -28.11
C ALA A 172 -3.29 9.98 -29.31
N VAL A 173 -2.85 9.28 -30.37
CA VAL A 173 -3.67 9.01 -31.55
C VAL A 173 -4.69 7.88 -31.34
N ILE A 174 -4.51 7.04 -30.31
CA ILE A 174 -5.49 6.02 -29.93
C ILE A 174 -6.43 6.65 -28.90
N ASN A 175 -7.72 6.74 -29.23
CA ASN A 175 -8.76 7.24 -28.34
C ASN A 175 -9.89 6.20 -28.21
N ALA A 176 -10.85 6.45 -27.31
CA ALA A 176 -11.93 5.50 -27.03
C ALA A 176 -12.76 5.13 -28.28
N ASP A 177 -12.87 6.07 -29.24
CA ASP A 177 -13.70 5.92 -30.43
C ASP A 177 -13.01 5.09 -31.53
N ASN A 178 -11.70 5.28 -31.72
CA ASN A 178 -10.94 4.59 -32.77
C ASN A 178 -10.25 3.31 -32.29
N LYS A 179 -10.17 3.08 -30.97
CA LYS A 179 -9.55 1.91 -30.34
C LYS A 179 -9.94 0.59 -30.98
N LYS A 180 -11.24 0.38 -31.25
CA LYS A 180 -11.78 -0.88 -31.78
C LYS A 180 -11.31 -1.17 -33.21
N GLU A 181 -11.01 -0.13 -33.98
CA GLU A 181 -10.49 -0.25 -35.35
C GLU A 181 -8.96 -0.31 -35.36
N LEU A 182 -8.31 0.47 -34.49
CA LEU A 182 -6.85 0.60 -34.45
C LEU A 182 -6.17 -0.58 -33.73
N LEU A 183 -6.85 -1.26 -32.82
CA LEU A 183 -6.28 -2.38 -32.05
C LEU A 183 -6.65 -3.76 -32.62
N LYS A 184 -7.21 -3.84 -33.84
CA LYS A 184 -7.42 -5.13 -34.52
C LYS A 184 -6.07 -5.77 -34.85
N LYS A 185 -5.94 -7.07 -34.55
CA LYS A 185 -4.70 -7.86 -34.67
C LYS A 185 -4.03 -7.80 -36.05
N SER A 186 -4.78 -7.51 -37.11
CA SER A 186 -4.32 -7.49 -38.51
C SER A 186 -3.90 -6.10 -39.01
N ASN A 187 -4.03 -5.03 -38.22
CA ASN A 187 -3.85 -3.68 -38.73
C ASN A 187 -2.44 -3.15 -38.42
N PHE A 188 -1.67 -2.85 -39.46
CA PHE A 188 -0.58 -1.89 -39.35
C PHE A 188 -1.15 -0.50 -39.57
N ILE A 189 -0.88 0.41 -38.65
CA ILE A 189 -1.38 1.79 -38.69
C ILE A 189 -0.20 2.74 -38.62
N GLN A 190 -0.23 3.75 -39.49
CA GLN A 190 0.72 4.84 -39.50
C GLN A 190 -0.06 6.14 -39.44
N LEU A 191 0.26 6.98 -38.45
CA LEU A 191 -0.43 8.23 -38.19
C LEU A 191 0.63 9.34 -38.14
N LYS A 192 0.29 10.49 -38.68
CA LYS A 192 1.11 11.70 -38.63
C LYS A 192 0.35 12.74 -37.82
N ASP A 193 0.99 13.29 -36.80
CA ASP A 193 0.44 14.44 -36.08
C ASP A 193 0.41 15.66 -37.02
N SER A 194 -0.71 16.37 -37.04
CA SER A 194 -0.93 17.52 -37.93
C SER A 194 -0.12 18.74 -37.53
#